data_AF-A0A1Q1FI82-F1
#
_entry.id   AF-A0A1Q1FI82-F1
#
_cell.length_a   1.000
_cell.length_b   1.000
_cell.length_c   1.000
_cell.angle_alpha   90.00
_cell.angle_beta   90.00
_cell.angle_gamma   90.00
#
_symmetry.space_group_name_H-M   'P 1'
#
loop_
_entity.id
_entity.type
_entity.pdbx_description
1 polymer ?
#
loop_
_entity_poly.entity_id
_entity_poly.type
_entity_poly.pdbx_seq_one_letter_code
_entity_poly.pdbx_strand_id
1 'polypeptide(L)'
;MTALLDRAGRIRSAVAGLAAVSGLGLAAFTILNRPFVAVGVYAVAMAGAIGLQATADVPVFDERDANISREAANWTLTIFGWASAGVFPALTVAWGLDLFEWRPWSTAIALFVAVLYLTYGALAFALGRKRSA
;
A
#
# COMPACT_ATOMS: atom_id res chain seq x y z
N MET A 1 33.05 5.22 -5.64
CA MET A 1 31.82 6.00 -5.36
C MET A 1 30.66 5.56 -6.24
N THR A 2 30.85 5.48 -7.57
CA THR A 2 29.87 4.97 -8.55
C THR A 2 29.33 3.56 -8.25
N ALA A 3 30.21 2.60 -7.94
CA ALA A 3 29.79 1.22 -7.66
C ALA A 3 28.86 1.05 -6.42
N LEU A 4 29.00 1.92 -5.41
CA LEU A 4 28.14 1.90 -4.22
C LEU A 4 26.75 2.48 -4.52
N LEU A 5 26.70 3.57 -5.31
CA LEU A 5 25.44 4.17 -5.78
C LEU A 5 24.67 3.21 -6.69
N ASP A 6 25.35 2.49 -7.58
CA ASP A 6 24.74 1.45 -8.42
C ASP A 6 24.21 0.25 -7.62
N ARG A 7 24.88 -0.10 -6.51
CA ARG A 7 24.40 -1.16 -5.60
C ARG A 7 23.14 -0.72 -4.86
N ALA A 8 23.13 0.49 -4.32
CA ALA A 8 21.95 1.05 -3.64
C ALA A 8 20.75 1.17 -4.61
N GLY A 9 20.98 1.63 -5.83
CA GLY A 9 19.93 1.73 -6.86
C GLY A 9 19.32 0.37 -7.23
N ARG A 10 20.14 -0.69 -7.35
CA ARG A 10 19.66 -2.06 -7.61
C ARG A 10 18.88 -2.65 -6.43
N ILE A 11 19.32 -2.39 -5.20
CA ILE A 11 18.58 -2.85 -4.01
C ILE A 11 17.21 -2.16 -3.96
N ARG A 12 17.15 -0.84 -4.19
CA ARG A 12 15.90 -0.08 -4.21
C ARG A 12 14.93 -0.58 -5.29
N SER A 13 15.41 -0.82 -6.51
CA SER A 13 14.56 -1.35 -7.58
C SER A 13 14.09 -2.77 -7.29
N ALA A 14 14.94 -3.60 -6.68
CA ALA A 14 14.57 -4.95 -6.26
C ALA A 14 13.51 -4.92 -5.14
N VAL A 15 13.65 -4.04 -4.14
CA VAL A 15 12.66 -3.86 -3.08
C VAL A 15 11.31 -3.42 -3.66
N ALA A 16 11.31 -2.42 -4.54
CA ALA A 16 10.10 -1.96 -5.22
C ALA A 16 9.48 -3.07 -6.08
N GLY A 17 10.30 -3.83 -6.81
CA GLY A 17 9.88 -4.97 -7.60
C GLY A 17 9.27 -6.08 -6.75
N LEU A 18 9.88 -6.41 -5.61
CA LEU A 18 9.36 -7.41 -4.67
C LEU A 18 8.04 -6.96 -4.03
N ALA A 19 7.92 -5.68 -3.67
CA ALA A 19 6.66 -5.13 -3.20
C ALA A 19 5.57 -5.23 -4.29
N ALA A 20 5.88 -4.88 -5.54
CA ALA A 20 4.95 -5.03 -6.65
C ALA A 20 4.55 -6.50 -6.89
N VAL A 21 5.51 -7.41 -6.89
CA VAL A 21 5.27 -8.87 -7.03
C VAL A 21 4.41 -9.39 -5.89
N SER A 22 4.61 -8.93 -4.66
CA SER A 22 3.78 -9.36 -3.51
C SER A 22 2.30 -9.03 -3.76
N GLY A 23 1.99 -7.78 -4.11
CA GLY A 23 0.62 -7.33 -4.34
C GLY A 23 -0.02 -7.94 -5.59
N LEU A 24 0.68 -7.89 -6.73
CA LEU A 24 0.20 -8.43 -7.99
C LEU A 24 0.09 -9.96 -7.95
N GLY A 25 1.05 -10.63 -7.31
CA GLY A 25 1.03 -12.08 -7.12
C GLY A 25 -0.15 -12.52 -6.27
N LEU A 26 -0.39 -11.84 -5.14
CA LEU A 26 -1.56 -12.11 -4.31
C LEU A 26 -2.84 -11.99 -5.12
N ALA A 27 -3.01 -10.89 -5.87
CA ALA A 27 -4.20 -10.66 -6.69
C ALA A 27 -4.36 -11.73 -7.79
N ALA A 28 -3.31 -11.96 -8.59
CA ALA A 28 -3.33 -12.88 -9.71
C ALA A 28 -3.64 -14.32 -9.28
N PHE A 29 -2.95 -14.83 -8.26
CA PHE A 29 -3.17 -16.21 -7.80
C PHE A 29 -4.50 -16.37 -7.05
N THR A 30 -5.05 -15.31 -6.45
CA THR A 30 -6.41 -15.32 -5.92
C THR A 30 -7.44 -15.50 -7.04
N ILE A 31 -7.30 -14.75 -8.14
CA ILE A 31 -8.16 -14.87 -9.34
C ILE A 31 -8.05 -16.28 -9.96
N LEU A 32 -6.85 -16.87 -9.95
CA LEU A 32 -6.60 -18.22 -10.46
C LEU A 32 -7.03 -19.35 -9.51
N ASN A 33 -7.73 -19.06 -8.42
CA ASN A 33 -8.17 -20.03 -7.40
C ASN A 33 -7.00 -20.84 -6.79
N ARG A 34 -5.85 -20.19 -6.58
CA ARG A 34 -4.67 -20.77 -5.92
C ARG A 34 -4.34 -20.01 -4.62
N PRO A 35 -5.21 -20.07 -3.59
CA PRO A 35 -5.10 -19.19 -2.42
C PRO A 35 -3.81 -19.39 -1.62
N PHE A 36 -3.36 -20.63 -1.43
CA PHE A 36 -2.10 -20.90 -0.72
C PHE A 36 -0.88 -20.40 -1.50
N VAL A 37 -0.91 -20.47 -2.84
CA VAL A 37 0.15 -19.91 -3.68
C VAL A 37 0.14 -18.39 -3.60
N ALA A 38 -1.04 -17.77 -3.62
CA ALA A 38 -1.20 -16.33 -3.49
C ALA A 38 -0.56 -15.81 -2.20
N VAL A 39 -0.89 -16.43 -1.06
CA VAL A 39 -0.32 -16.09 0.25
C VAL A 39 1.19 -16.39 0.30
N GLY A 40 1.62 -17.53 -0.25
CA GLY A 40 3.04 -17.90 -0.29
C GLY A 40 3.88 -16.89 -1.08
N VAL A 41 3.42 -16.48 -2.26
CA VAL A 41 4.08 -15.47 -3.10
C VAL A 41 4.12 -14.12 -2.38
N TYR A 42 3.01 -13.69 -1.80
CA TYR A 42 2.95 -12.47 -1.01
C TYR A 42 3.97 -12.48 0.13
N ALA A 43 3.94 -13.53 0.96
CA ALA A 43 4.78 -13.64 2.14
C ALA A 43 6.27 -13.70 1.77
N VAL A 44 6.65 -14.53 0.79
CA VAL A 44 8.04 -14.67 0.35
C VAL A 44 8.56 -13.38 -0.28
N ALA A 45 7.78 -12.74 -1.16
CA ALA A 45 8.20 -11.50 -1.80
C ALA A 45 8.35 -10.37 -0.77
N MET A 46 7.41 -10.25 0.17
CA MET A 46 7.47 -9.22 1.20
C MET A 46 8.61 -9.47 2.19
N ALA A 47 8.82 -10.72 2.63
CA ALA A 47 9.95 -11.10 3.46
C ALA A 47 11.28 -10.85 2.75
N GLY A 48 11.36 -11.13 1.44
CA GLY A 48 12.51 -10.80 0.61
C GLY A 48 12.78 -9.30 0.55
N ALA A 49 11.74 -8.47 0.39
CA ALA A 49 11.88 -7.01 0.36
C ALA A 49 12.38 -6.46 1.70
N ILE A 50 11.89 -7.00 2.82
CA ILE A 50 12.32 -6.63 4.18
C ILE A 50 13.76 -7.10 4.42
N GLY A 51 14.06 -8.36 4.09
CA GLY A 51 15.38 -8.95 4.29
C GLY A 51 16.45 -8.24 3.48
N LEU A 52 16.17 -7.91 2.21
CA LEU A 52 17.11 -7.22 1.35
C LEU A 52 17.45 -5.80 1.88
N GLN A 53 16.45 -5.10 2.44
CA GLN A 53 16.69 -3.82 3.12
C GLN A 53 17.52 -4.00 4.40
N ALA A 54 17.20 -5.01 5.22
CA ALA A 54 17.88 -5.26 6.49
C ALA A 54 19.37 -5.64 6.31
N THR A 55 19.72 -6.26 5.18
CA THR A 55 21.11 -6.66 4.86
C THR A 55 21.93 -5.60 4.14
N ALA A 56 21.38 -4.41 3.86
CA ALA A 56 22.09 -3.40 3.10
C ALA A 56 23.07 -2.61 3.99
N ASP A 57 24.37 -2.78 3.76
CA ASP A 57 25.45 -2.07 4.48
C ASP A 57 25.59 -0.57 4.13
N VAL A 58 24.71 -0.05 3.27
CA VAL A 58 24.73 1.32 2.76
C VAL A 58 23.31 1.87 2.90
N PRO A 59 23.12 3.15 3.27
CA PRO A 59 21.79 3.77 3.27
C PRO A 59 21.16 3.65 1.87
N VAL A 60 20.18 2.76 1.75
CA VAL A 60 19.48 2.43 0.48
C VAL A 60 18.53 3.56 0.07
N PHE A 61 17.90 4.17 1.07
CA PHE A 61 16.99 5.30 0.91
C PHE A 61 17.65 6.54 1.52
N ASP A 62 17.86 7.55 0.71
CA ASP A 62 18.33 8.86 1.15
C ASP A 62 17.15 9.80 1.48
N GLU A 63 17.45 11.03 1.89
CA GLU A 63 16.42 12.05 2.18
C GLU A 63 15.55 12.36 0.95
N ARG A 64 16.11 12.24 -0.25
CA ARG A 64 15.40 12.49 -1.50
C ARG A 64 14.39 11.38 -1.80
N ASP A 65 14.79 10.13 -1.63
CA ASP A 65 13.91 8.96 -1.77
C ASP A 65 12.79 8.97 -0.73
N ALA A 66 13.10 9.41 0.50
CA ALA A 66 12.09 9.59 1.54
C ALA A 66 11.05 10.65 1.17
N ASN A 67 11.47 11.74 0.53
CA ASN A 67 10.55 12.77 0.01
C ASN A 67 9.70 12.23 -1.14
N ILE A 68 10.28 11.51 -2.10
CA ILE A 68 9.54 10.87 -3.21
C ILE A 68 8.52 9.87 -2.65
N SER A 69 8.92 9.04 -1.70
CA SER A 69 8.01 8.07 -1.07
C SER A 69 6.85 8.76 -0.34
N ARG A 70 7.14 9.84 0.39
CA ARG A 70 6.12 10.65 1.07
C ARG A 70 5.15 11.29 0.08
N GLU A 71 5.67 11.85 -1.01
CA GLU A 71 4.85 12.46 -2.06
C GLU A 71 3.99 11.43 -2.80
N ALA A 72 4.56 10.26 -3.12
CA ALA A 72 3.82 9.14 -3.71
C ALA A 72 2.71 8.63 -2.77
N ALA A 73 2.99 8.51 -1.47
CA ALA A 73 1.99 8.14 -0.47
C ALA A 73 0.87 9.18 -0.36
N ASN A 74 1.21 10.48 -0.34
CA ASN A 74 0.24 11.57 -0.32
C ASN A 74 -0.65 11.56 -1.56
N TRP A 75 -0.08 11.39 -2.76
CA TRP A 75 -0.85 11.28 -4.00
C TRP A 75 -1.74 10.05 -4.03
N THR A 76 -1.22 8.90 -3.61
CA THR A 76 -2.00 7.66 -3.52
C THR A 76 -3.21 7.85 -2.60
N LEU A 77 -2.99 8.36 -1.38
CA LEU A 77 -4.08 8.64 -0.44
C LEU A 77 -5.04 9.72 -0.93
N THR A 78 -4.58 10.70 -1.71
CA THR A 78 -5.45 11.73 -2.27
C THR A 78 -6.37 11.13 -3.35
N ILE A 79 -5.79 10.40 -4.30
CA ILE A 79 -6.52 9.78 -5.41
C ILE A 79 -7.55 8.78 -4.91
N PHE A 80 -7.13 7.85 -4.04
CA PHE A 80 -8.05 6.89 -3.46
C PHE A 80 -9.10 7.57 -2.57
N GLY A 81 -8.79 8.73 -1.99
CA GLY A 81 -9.69 9.45 -1.10
C GLY A 81 -10.81 10.09 -1.88
N TRP A 82 -10.47 10.76 -2.98
CA TRP A 82 -11.45 11.32 -3.92
C TRP A 82 -12.28 10.24 -4.59
N ALA A 83 -11.67 9.14 -5.01
CA ALA A 83 -12.41 8.01 -5.56
C ALA A 83 -13.41 7.46 -4.54
N SER A 84 -12.98 7.28 -3.29
CA SER A 84 -13.82 6.78 -2.20
C SER A 84 -14.96 7.74 -1.85
N ALA A 85 -14.69 9.05 -1.86
CA ALA A 85 -15.68 10.10 -1.61
C ALA A 85 -16.78 10.14 -2.70
N GLY A 86 -16.51 9.66 -3.90
CA GLY A 86 -17.53 9.45 -4.94
C GLY A 86 -18.21 8.09 -4.82
N VAL A 87 -17.43 7.01 -4.83
CA VAL A 87 -17.93 5.63 -4.95
C VAL A 87 -18.79 5.22 -3.75
N PHE A 88 -18.32 5.40 -2.52
CA PHE A 88 -19.06 4.89 -1.36
C PHE A 88 -20.37 5.63 -1.09
N PRO A 89 -20.44 6.97 -1.16
CA PRO A 89 -21.71 7.68 -1.07
C PRO A 89 -22.67 7.28 -2.19
N ALA A 90 -22.20 7.16 -3.44
CA ALA A 90 -23.04 6.73 -4.56
C ALA A 90 -23.61 5.32 -4.35
N LEU A 91 -22.79 4.36 -3.92
CA LEU A 91 -23.24 3.01 -3.59
C LEU A 91 -24.23 3.00 -2.41
N THR A 92 -24.04 3.88 -1.42
CA THR A 92 -24.94 4.00 -0.27
C THR A 92 -26.30 4.57 -0.69
N VAL A 93 -26.32 5.58 -1.55
CA VAL A 93 -27.57 6.11 -2.14
C VAL A 93 -28.25 5.04 -3.00
N ALA A 94 -27.51 4.34 -3.85
CA ALA A 94 -28.05 3.26 -4.67
C ALA A 94 -28.63 2.12 -3.81
N TRP A 95 -28.01 1.81 -2.67
CA TRP A 95 -28.55 0.86 -1.69
C TRP A 95 -29.88 1.33 -1.10
N GLY A 96 -29.99 2.61 -0.73
CA GLY A 96 -31.26 3.18 -0.24
C GLY A 96 -32.37 3.26 -1.29
N LEU A 97 -32.04 3.13 -2.57
CA LEU A 97 -32.99 3.09 -3.70
C LEU A 97 -33.26 1.66 -4.20
N ASP A 98 -32.79 0.62 -3.50
CA ASP A 98 -32.86 -0.78 -3.91
C ASP A 98 -32.21 -1.07 -5.28
N LEU A 99 -31.30 -0.21 -5.74
CA LEU A 99 -30.54 -0.37 -6.99
C LEU A 99 -29.21 -1.11 -6.79
N PHE A 100 -28.79 -1.29 -5.54
CA PHE A 100 -27.54 -1.94 -5.18
C PHE A 100 -27.70 -2.74 -3.88
N GLU A 101 -27.05 -3.90 -3.82
CA GLU A 101 -26.99 -4.70 -2.60
C GLU A 101 -25.53 -4.92 -2.21
N TRP A 102 -25.23 -4.67 -0.93
CA TRP A 102 -23.92 -4.96 -0.37
C TRP A 102 -23.67 -6.46 -0.33
N ARG A 103 -22.57 -6.89 -0.94
CA ARG A 103 -22.10 -8.28 -0.90
C ARG A 103 -20.90 -8.36 0.03
N PRO A 104 -20.58 -9.54 0.59
CA PRO A 104 -19.45 -9.69 1.50
C PRO A 104 -18.13 -9.11 0.97
N TRP A 105 -17.85 -9.28 -0.33
CA TRP A 105 -16.63 -8.75 -0.96
C TRP A 105 -16.64 -7.22 -1.07
N SER A 106 -17.78 -6.58 -1.38
CA SER A 106 -17.84 -5.12 -1.51
C SER A 106 -17.83 -4.43 -0.16
N THR A 107 -18.46 -5.05 0.86
CA THR A 107 -18.35 -4.62 2.26
C THR A 107 -16.91 -4.74 2.76
N ALA A 108 -16.21 -5.84 2.46
CA ALA A 108 -14.81 -6.01 2.85
C ALA A 108 -13.90 -4.92 2.24
N ILE A 109 -14.12 -4.55 0.98
CA ILE A 109 -13.40 -3.43 0.33
C ILE A 109 -13.71 -2.11 1.04
N ALA A 110 -14.98 -1.81 1.31
CA ALA A 110 -15.38 -0.58 2.00
C ALA A 110 -14.73 -0.46 3.38
N LEU A 111 -14.76 -1.55 4.16
CA LEU A 111 -14.14 -1.60 5.48
C LEU A 111 -12.62 -1.49 5.41
N PHE A 112 -11.96 -2.14 4.45
CA PHE A 112 -10.52 -2.01 4.24
C PHE A 112 -10.12 -0.55 3.98
N VAL A 113 -10.85 0.14 3.11
CA VAL A 113 -10.61 1.57 2.83
C VAL A 113 -10.86 2.42 4.07
N ALA A 114 -11.93 2.16 4.82
CA ALA A 114 -12.20 2.86 6.07
C ALA A 114 -11.04 2.70 7.08
N VAL A 115 -10.54 1.47 7.26
CA VAL A 115 -9.39 1.18 8.14
C VAL A 115 -8.12 1.89 7.65
N LEU A 116 -7.87 1.91 6.33
CA LEU A 116 -6.73 2.62 5.75
C LEU A 116 -6.76 4.11 6.12
N TYR A 117 -7.89 4.80 5.91
CA TYR A 117 -8.02 6.23 6.23
C TYR A 117 -8.05 6.51 7.72
N LEU A 118 -8.67 5.65 8.53
CA LEU A 118 -8.63 5.77 9.99
C LEU A 118 -7.19 5.64 10.52
N THR A 119 -6.42 4.68 9.99
CA THR A 119 -5.02 4.49 10.36
C THR A 119 -4.19 5.71 9.98
N TYR A 120 -4.33 6.20 8.75
CA TYR A 120 -3.66 7.43 8.30
C TYR A 120 -4.04 8.64 9.16
N GLY A 121 -5.34 8.87 9.38
CA GLY A 121 -5.85 10.00 10.16
C GLY A 121 -5.38 9.96 11.62
N ALA A 122 -5.40 8.78 12.26
CA ALA A 122 -4.91 8.58 13.61
C ALA A 122 -3.41 8.90 13.74
N LEU A 123 -2.59 8.43 12.80
CA LEU A 123 -1.16 8.72 12.78
C LEU A 123 -0.88 10.20 12.50
N ALA A 124 -1.57 10.80 11.54
CA ALA A 124 -1.44 12.22 11.21
C ALA A 124 -1.79 13.11 12.41
N PHE A 125 -2.89 12.79 13.11
CA PHE A 125 -3.30 13.49 14.31
C PHE A 125 -2.28 13.34 15.46
N ALA A 126 -1.83 12.11 15.73
CA ALA A 126 -0.87 11.83 16.79
C ALA A 126 0.49 12.52 16.55
N LEU A 127 0.98 12.51 15.31
CA LEU A 127 2.23 13.16 14.93
C LEU A 127 2.09 14.69 14.90
N GLY A 128 0.94 15.21 14.48
CA GLY A 128 0.62 16.64 14.52
C GLY A 128 0.66 17.17 15.95
N ARG A 129 0.01 16.47 16.89
CA ARG A 129 0.00 16.85 18.31
C ARG A 129 1.39 16.91 18.93
N LYS A 130 2.29 15.98 18.58
CA LYS A 130 3.69 15.97 19.07
C LYS A 130 4.53 17.14 18.57
N ARG A 131 4.16 17.78 17.46
CA ARG A 131 4.88 18.93 16.90
C ARG A 131 4.41 20.28 17.45
N SER A 132 3.24 20.31 18.07
CA SER A 132 2.64 21.51 18.69
C SER A 132 2.83 21.59 20.21
N ALA A 133 3.44 20.57 20.82
CA ALA A 133 3.82 20.51 22.22
C ALA A 133 5.33 20.66 22.36
#